data_AF-A0A5E4QIC4-F1
#
_entry.id   AF-A0A5E4QIC4-F1
#
_cell.length_a   1.000
_cell.length_b   1.000
_cell.length_c   1.000
_cell.angle_alpha   90.00
_cell.angle_beta   90.00
_cell.angle_gamma   90.00
#
_symmetry.space_group_name_H-M   'P 1'
#
loop_
_entity.id
_entity.type
_entity.pdbx_description
1 polymer ?
#
loop_
_entity_poly.entity_id
_entity_poly.type
_entity_poly.pdbx_seq_one_letter_code
_entity_poly.pdbx_strand_id
1 'polypeptide(L)'
;MSSRFDVVQQGPPIEVFNLMKLFQEDTNKNKVNLGVGAYRDENGKPWVLPVVRQMEKQMAADETLLHEYLPVLENHHLVFVKSGFSQPRVYRYWDPKRRAFDFEGMVEDLSGAPENSVILLHACAHNPTGIDPTREQWEKIADVMEQRKLFPFFDSAYQGFASGDLDRDAWAVRYFVQRGFELVCSQSYAKNFGLYREST
;
A
#
# COMPACT_ATOMS: atom_id res chain seq x y z
N MET A 1 -34.04 -26.69 16.95
CA MET A 1 -33.40 -26.75 15.62
C MET A 1 -32.02 -26.14 15.74
N SER A 2 -30.98 -26.79 15.25
CA SER A 2 -29.62 -26.23 15.20
C SER A 2 -29.56 -25.16 14.11
N SER A 3 -28.86 -24.06 14.39
CA SER A 3 -28.65 -22.97 13.45
C SER A 3 -27.67 -23.40 12.37
N ARG A 4 -27.90 -22.97 11.14
CA ARG A 4 -26.93 -23.15 10.03
C ARG A 4 -25.57 -22.49 10.32
N PHE A 5 -25.50 -21.58 11.29
CA PHE A 5 -24.29 -20.90 11.71
C PHE A 5 -23.53 -21.62 12.84
N ASP A 6 -24.08 -22.68 13.43
CA ASP A 6 -23.43 -23.41 14.54
C ASP A 6 -22.08 -24.05 14.14
N VAL A 7 -21.86 -24.23 12.84
CA VAL A 7 -20.62 -24.78 12.26
C VAL A 7 -19.60 -23.72 11.84
N VAL A 8 -19.97 -22.43 11.88
CA VAL A 8 -19.09 -21.35 11.42
C VAL A 8 -18.13 -20.97 12.53
N GLN A 9 -16.85 -21.24 12.32
CA GLN A 9 -15.79 -20.83 13.24
C GLN A 9 -15.44 -19.35 13.02
N GLN A 10 -15.19 -18.63 14.10
CA GLN A 10 -14.69 -17.26 14.02
C GLN A 10 -13.28 -17.26 13.41
N GLY A 11 -13.11 -16.49 12.34
CA GLY A 11 -11.80 -16.31 11.72
C GLY A 11 -10.83 -15.56 12.64
N PRO A 12 -9.50 -15.70 12.42
CA PRO A 12 -8.51 -14.95 13.18
C PRO A 12 -8.73 -13.44 12.99
N PRO A 13 -8.53 -12.62 14.03
CA PRO A 13 -8.67 -11.19 13.92
C PRO A 13 -7.55 -10.61 13.05
N ILE A 14 -7.86 -9.59 12.26
CA ILE A 14 -6.85 -8.80 11.56
C ILE A 14 -6.15 -7.92 12.60
N GLU A 15 -4.83 -8.12 12.76
CA GLU A 15 -4.04 -7.56 13.88
C GLU A 15 -4.19 -6.05 14.04
N VAL A 16 -4.14 -5.29 12.94
CA VAL A 16 -4.25 -3.82 12.96
C VAL A 16 -5.61 -3.33 13.47
N PHE A 17 -6.70 -4.02 13.12
CA PHE A 17 -8.04 -3.67 13.61
C PHE A 17 -8.25 -4.12 15.05
N ASN A 18 -7.65 -5.25 15.45
CA ASN A 18 -7.67 -5.69 16.83
C ASN A 18 -6.96 -4.69 17.75
N LEU A 19 -5.81 -4.16 17.33
CA LEU A 19 -5.09 -3.14 18.10
C LEU A 19 -5.91 -1.85 18.24
N MET A 20 -6.64 -1.43 17.20
CA MET A 20 -7.58 -0.32 17.30
C MET A 20 -8.68 -0.57 18.33
N LYS A 21 -9.26 -1.77 18.33
CA LYS A 21 -10.31 -2.15 19.27
C LYS A 21 -9.78 -2.08 20.71
N LEU A 22 -8.63 -2.69 20.97
CA LEU A 22 -7.97 -2.63 22.28
C LEU A 22 -7.67 -1.20 22.72
N PHE A 23 -7.18 -0.35 21.80
CA PHE A 23 -6.96 1.07 22.09
C PHE A 23 -8.28 1.80 22.45
N GLN A 24 -9.38 1.50 21.77
CA GLN A 24 -10.68 2.11 22.08
C GLN A 24 -11.20 1.67 23.45
N GLU A 25 -11.03 0.39 23.79
CA GLU A 25 -11.47 -0.21 25.05
C GLU A 25 -10.60 0.19 26.26
N ASP A 26 -9.35 0.60 26.04
CA ASP A 26 -8.45 1.05 27.10
C ASP A 26 -8.98 2.34 27.77
N THR A 27 -9.20 2.30 29.09
CA THR A 27 -9.69 3.44 29.88
C THR A 27 -8.58 4.37 30.37
N ASN A 28 -7.31 4.03 30.14
CA ASN A 28 -6.18 4.85 30.56
C ASN A 28 -6.20 6.21 29.84
N LYS A 29 -6.17 7.29 30.62
CA LYS A 29 -6.20 8.68 30.09
C LYS A 29 -4.95 9.04 29.28
N ASN A 30 -3.86 8.31 29.47
CA ASN A 30 -2.58 8.53 28.80
C ASN A 30 -2.32 7.51 27.67
N LYS A 31 -3.35 6.81 27.19
CA LYS A 31 -3.21 5.87 26.08
C LYS A 31 -2.75 6.56 24.79
N VAL A 32 -1.87 5.91 24.04
CA VAL A 32 -1.33 6.41 22.77
C VAL A 32 -1.57 5.36 21.68
N ASN A 33 -2.07 5.79 20.52
CA ASN A 33 -2.26 4.91 19.37
C ASN A 33 -1.11 5.10 18.37
N LEU A 34 -0.23 4.09 18.27
CA LEU A 34 0.86 4.01 17.29
C LEU A 34 0.66 2.84 16.30
N GLY A 35 -0.58 2.35 16.19
CA GLY A 35 -0.90 1.16 15.38
C GLY A 35 -1.23 1.51 13.93
N VAL A 36 -2.39 2.15 13.71
CA VAL A 36 -2.87 2.44 12.35
C VAL A 36 -2.17 3.66 11.78
N GLY A 37 -1.61 3.53 10.58
CA GLY A 37 -1.03 4.62 9.79
C GLY A 37 -2.07 5.60 9.23
N ALA A 38 -2.89 6.18 10.10
CA ALA A 38 -3.85 7.21 9.77
C ALA A 38 -3.39 8.53 10.41
N TYR A 39 -3.28 9.57 9.60
CA TYR A 39 -2.74 10.86 10.02
C TYR A 39 -3.62 11.51 11.11
N ARG A 40 -2.97 12.23 12.01
CA ARG A 40 -3.59 12.93 13.14
C ARG A 40 -3.02 14.34 13.27
N ASP A 41 -3.84 15.26 13.75
CA ASP A 41 -3.40 16.60 14.12
C ASP A 41 -2.55 16.61 15.40
N GLU A 42 -2.13 17.80 15.83
CA GLU A 42 -1.30 18.03 17.03
C GLU A 42 -2.01 17.63 18.33
N ASN A 43 -3.32 17.40 18.30
CA ASN A 43 -4.14 16.96 19.42
C ASN A 43 -4.50 15.46 19.33
N GLY A 44 -3.93 14.73 18.37
CA GLY A 44 -4.20 13.31 18.16
C GLY A 44 -5.58 13.02 17.54
N LYS A 45 -6.25 14.01 16.94
CA LYS A 45 -7.56 13.87 16.29
C LYS A 45 -7.42 13.62 14.79
N PRO A 46 -8.41 12.96 14.14
CA PRO A 46 -8.43 12.86 12.67
C PRO A 46 -8.37 14.24 12.03
N TRP A 47 -7.51 14.40 11.02
CA TRP A 47 -7.33 15.66 10.32
C TRP A 47 -7.84 15.56 8.88
N VAL A 48 -8.81 16.42 8.54
CA VAL A 48 -9.29 16.57 7.16
C VAL A 48 -8.52 17.71 6.51
N LEU A 49 -7.85 17.41 5.40
CA LEU A 49 -7.03 18.40 4.68
C LEU A 49 -7.90 19.60 4.24
N PRO A 50 -7.37 20.84 4.32
CA PRO A 50 -8.11 22.03 3.88
C PRO A 50 -8.62 21.94 2.43
N VAL A 51 -7.81 21.37 1.53
CA VAL A 51 -8.17 21.18 0.12
C VAL A 51 -9.33 20.20 -0.06
N VAL A 52 -9.35 19.11 0.72
CA VAL A 52 -10.45 18.14 0.69
C VAL A 52 -11.73 18.79 1.19
N ARG A 53 -11.67 19.52 2.31
CA ARG A 53 -12.83 20.26 2.83
C ARG A 53 -13.36 21.29 1.83
N GLN A 54 -12.48 21.97 1.10
CA GLN A 54 -12.88 22.91 0.06
C GLN A 54 -13.58 22.18 -1.10
N MET A 55 -13.02 21.06 -1.55
CA MET A 55 -13.60 20.27 -2.63
C MET A 55 -14.96 19.68 -2.24
N GLU A 56 -15.11 19.12 -1.03
CA GLU A 56 -16.39 18.61 -0.52
C GLU A 56 -17.49 19.68 -0.57
N LYS A 57 -17.17 20.93 -0.19
CA LYS A 57 -18.11 22.05 -0.28
C LYS A 57 -18.48 22.40 -1.72
N GLN A 58 -17.51 22.34 -2.64
CA GLN A 58 -17.75 22.60 -4.05
C GLN A 58 -18.62 21.50 -4.67
N MET A 59 -18.30 20.23 -4.39
CA MET A 59 -19.10 19.09 -4.84
C MET A 59 -20.53 19.15 -4.29
N ALA A 60 -20.69 19.47 -3.01
CA ALA A 60 -22.03 19.63 -2.42
C ALA A 60 -22.85 20.78 -3.03
N ALA A 61 -22.20 21.76 -3.65
CA ALA A 61 -22.85 22.88 -4.32
C ALA A 61 -23.05 22.64 -5.84
N ASP A 62 -22.50 21.56 -6.39
CA ASP A 62 -22.58 21.23 -7.80
C ASP A 62 -23.81 20.39 -8.09
N GLU A 63 -24.87 21.03 -8.61
CA GLU A 63 -26.12 20.38 -8.99
C GLU A 63 -25.97 19.44 -10.21
N THR A 64 -24.81 19.44 -10.89
CA THR A 64 -24.53 18.56 -12.04
C THR A 64 -23.95 17.21 -11.64
N LEU A 65 -23.48 17.07 -10.38
CA LEU A 65 -23.02 15.79 -9.87
C LEU A 65 -24.19 14.83 -9.64
N LEU A 66 -24.14 13.69 -10.32
CA LEU A 66 -25.14 12.64 -10.21
C LEU A 66 -24.59 11.49 -9.35
N HIS A 67 -25.39 10.98 -8.42
CA HIS A 67 -25.06 9.80 -7.60
C HIS A 67 -25.38 8.48 -8.31
N GLU A 68 -25.10 8.39 -9.60
CA GLU A 68 -25.28 7.14 -10.35
C GLU A 68 -24.12 6.16 -10.10
N TYR A 69 -24.34 4.88 -10.42
CA TYR A 69 -23.35 3.84 -10.23
C TYR A 69 -22.08 4.10 -11.04
N LEU A 70 -20.97 4.32 -10.35
CA LEU A 70 -19.66 4.10 -10.93
C LEU A 70 -19.45 2.58 -11.15
N PRO A 71 -18.74 2.16 -12.21
CA PRO A 71 -18.36 0.76 -12.36
C PRO A 71 -17.55 0.32 -11.15
N VAL A 72 -18.06 -0.66 -10.40
CA VAL A 72 -17.50 -1.12 -9.13
C VAL A 72 -16.19 -1.88 -9.39
N LEU A 73 -15.08 -1.45 -8.78
CA LEU A 73 -13.83 -2.22 -8.68
C LEU A 73 -13.72 -2.78 -7.26
N GLU A 74 -13.71 -4.10 -7.12
CA GLU A 74 -13.72 -4.83 -5.85
C GLU A 74 -12.37 -4.84 -5.11
N ASN A 75 -12.47 -5.10 -3.80
CA ASN A 75 -11.45 -5.12 -2.75
C ASN A 75 -10.23 -6.06 -3.02
N HIS A 76 -9.01 -5.49 -3.09
CA HIS A 76 -7.80 -6.11 -3.66
C HIS A 76 -7.13 -7.20 -2.80
N HIS A 77 -7.58 -7.46 -1.57
CA HIS A 77 -6.87 -8.36 -0.63
C HIS A 77 -7.10 -9.87 -0.89
N LEU A 78 -7.90 -10.25 -1.90
CA LEU A 78 -8.09 -11.64 -2.33
C LEU A 78 -7.72 -11.88 -3.80
N VAL A 79 -7.27 -10.85 -4.53
CA VAL A 79 -7.12 -10.90 -5.99
C VAL A 79 -6.07 -11.92 -6.41
N PHE A 80 -4.85 -11.89 -5.89
CA PHE A 80 -3.82 -12.83 -6.38
C PHE A 80 -4.18 -14.30 -6.13
N VAL A 81 -4.69 -14.63 -4.94
CA VAL A 81 -5.10 -16.01 -4.61
C VAL A 81 -6.34 -16.45 -5.40
N LYS A 82 -7.35 -15.58 -5.56
CA LYS A 82 -8.57 -15.91 -6.34
C LYS A 82 -8.36 -15.86 -7.86
N SER A 83 -7.37 -15.10 -8.34
CA SER A 83 -7.00 -14.99 -9.75
C SER A 83 -6.02 -16.09 -10.20
N GLY A 84 -5.73 -17.08 -9.35
CA GLY A 84 -4.98 -18.28 -9.72
C GLY A 84 -3.48 -18.24 -9.43
N PHE A 85 -2.96 -17.21 -8.74
CA PHE A 85 -1.57 -17.21 -8.25
C PHE A 85 -1.45 -18.15 -7.03
N SER A 86 -1.22 -19.43 -7.30
CA SER A 86 -1.22 -20.51 -6.31
C SER A 86 0.13 -20.73 -5.61
N GLN A 87 1.19 -20.04 -6.03
CA GLN A 87 2.55 -20.17 -5.47
C GLN A 87 3.16 -18.81 -5.12
N PRO A 88 2.66 -18.13 -4.06
CA PRO A 88 3.28 -16.90 -3.60
C PRO A 88 4.72 -17.18 -3.13
N ARG A 89 5.65 -16.35 -3.57
CA ARG A 89 7.04 -16.35 -3.12
C ARG A 89 7.36 -15.02 -2.47
N VAL A 90 8.32 -15.03 -1.56
CA VAL A 90 8.86 -13.84 -0.92
C VAL A 90 10.29 -13.64 -1.41
N TYR A 91 10.67 -12.40 -1.64
CA TYR A 91 12.06 -12.01 -1.87
C TYR A 91 12.55 -11.24 -0.63
N ARG A 92 13.85 -11.32 -0.36
CA ARG A 92 14.48 -10.61 0.75
C ARG A 92 14.41 -9.11 0.54
N TYR A 93 14.15 -8.38 1.62
CA TYR A 93 14.05 -6.92 1.61
C TYR A 93 14.71 -6.28 2.85
N TRP A 94 14.54 -6.87 4.03
CA TRP A 94 15.06 -6.34 5.29
C TRP A 94 16.10 -7.27 5.90
N ASP A 95 17.29 -6.73 6.19
CA ASP A 95 18.29 -7.42 7.01
C ASP A 95 18.08 -7.03 8.48
N PRO A 96 17.65 -7.97 9.35
CA PRO A 96 17.40 -7.68 10.77
C PRO A 96 18.67 -7.40 11.58
N LYS A 97 19.84 -7.89 11.15
CA LYS A 97 21.12 -7.65 11.81
C LYS A 97 21.65 -6.26 11.48
N ARG A 98 21.66 -5.91 10.19
CA ARG A 98 22.09 -4.57 9.71
C ARG A 98 21.05 -3.49 9.97
N ARG A 99 19.80 -3.87 10.18
CA ARG A 99 18.63 -2.97 10.25
C ARG A 99 18.55 -2.06 9.02
N ALA A 100 18.77 -2.66 7.85
CA ALA A 100 18.89 -1.96 6.58
C ALA A 100 18.22 -2.76 5.46
N PHE A 101 18.06 -2.10 4.31
CA PHE A 101 17.62 -2.74 3.09
C PHE A 101 18.63 -3.82 2.63
N ASP A 102 18.15 -5.05 2.43
CA ASP A 102 18.95 -6.19 1.98
C ASP A 102 18.99 -6.25 0.45
N PHE A 103 19.68 -5.29 -0.14
CA PHE A 103 19.75 -5.13 -1.59
C PHE A 103 20.33 -6.36 -2.28
N GLU A 104 21.41 -6.93 -1.73
CA GLU A 104 22.07 -8.10 -2.29
C GLU A 104 21.14 -9.32 -2.29
N GLY A 105 20.42 -9.53 -1.18
CA GLY A 105 19.44 -10.61 -1.08
C GLY A 105 18.26 -10.44 -2.05
N MET A 106 17.75 -9.21 -2.19
CA MET A 106 16.69 -8.91 -3.16
C MET A 106 17.14 -9.23 -4.58
N VAL A 107 18.33 -8.76 -4.99
CA VAL A 107 18.86 -8.99 -6.34
C VAL A 107 19.07 -10.48 -6.61
N GLU A 108 19.59 -11.25 -5.65
CA GLU A 108 19.75 -12.70 -5.77
C GLU A 108 18.39 -13.39 -5.98
N ASP A 109 17.37 -13.04 -5.18
CA ASP A 109 16.04 -13.64 -5.29
C ASP A 109 15.34 -13.29 -6.60
N LEU A 110 15.43 -12.04 -7.06
CA LEU A 110 14.92 -11.62 -8.37
C LEU A 110 15.67 -12.32 -9.52
N SER A 111 16.97 -12.51 -9.38
CA SER A 111 17.80 -13.25 -10.36
C SER A 111 17.52 -14.75 -10.36
N GLY A 112 16.93 -15.29 -9.29
CA GLY A 112 16.47 -16.68 -9.20
C GLY A 112 14.98 -16.88 -9.56
N ALA A 113 14.18 -15.81 -9.64
CA ALA A 113 12.75 -15.90 -9.93
C ALA A 113 12.48 -16.47 -11.34
N PRO A 114 11.43 -17.28 -11.56
CA PRO A 114 11.06 -17.71 -12.92
C PRO A 114 10.77 -16.51 -13.85
N GLU A 115 11.07 -16.63 -15.15
CA GLU A 115 10.68 -15.60 -16.12
C GLU A 115 9.16 -15.36 -16.09
N ASN A 116 8.74 -14.12 -16.36
CA ASN A 116 7.33 -13.67 -16.30
C ASN A 116 6.69 -13.73 -14.91
N SER A 117 7.47 -13.87 -13.84
CA SER A 117 6.95 -13.70 -12.49
C SER A 117 6.52 -12.25 -12.27
N VAL A 118 5.38 -12.05 -11.60
CA VAL A 118 4.92 -10.73 -11.16
C VAL A 118 5.63 -10.38 -9.85
N ILE A 119 6.28 -9.21 -9.81
CA ILE A 119 7.00 -8.71 -8.64
C ILE A 119 6.23 -7.52 -8.08
N LEU A 120 5.67 -7.70 -6.88
CA LEU A 120 5.04 -6.62 -6.12
C LEU A 120 6.12 -5.75 -5.48
N LEU A 121 6.09 -4.44 -5.77
CA LEU A 121 7.07 -3.45 -5.32
C LEU A 121 6.35 -2.28 -4.67
N HIS A 122 6.85 -1.75 -3.55
CA HIS A 122 6.34 -0.48 -3.03
C HIS A 122 7.04 0.68 -3.75
N ALA A 123 6.26 1.63 -4.27
CA ALA A 123 6.81 2.75 -5.04
C ALA A 123 7.71 3.66 -4.18
N CYS A 124 7.30 3.90 -2.93
CA CYS A 124 8.01 4.65 -1.92
C CYS A 124 7.40 4.38 -0.53
N ALA A 125 8.08 4.83 0.53
CA ALA A 125 7.70 4.66 1.94
C ALA A 125 7.24 3.22 2.25
N HIS A 126 8.12 2.26 1.97
CA HIS A 126 7.83 0.84 2.11
C HIS A 126 7.24 0.50 3.49
N ASN A 127 6.04 -0.05 3.52
CA ASN A 127 5.40 -0.55 4.75
C ASN A 127 5.74 -2.05 4.93
N PRO A 128 6.28 -2.51 6.08
CA PRO A 128 6.37 -1.81 7.37
C PRO A 128 7.73 -1.19 7.70
N THR A 129 8.75 -1.36 6.86
CA THR A 129 10.14 -1.04 7.23
C THR A 129 10.46 0.45 7.23
N GLY A 130 9.77 1.24 6.42
CA GLY A 130 10.06 2.66 6.16
C GLY A 130 11.36 2.91 5.39
N ILE A 131 11.97 1.87 4.80
CA ILE A 131 13.22 1.99 4.04
C ILE A 131 12.96 1.70 2.58
N ASP A 132 13.38 2.63 1.72
CA ASP A 132 13.29 2.52 0.27
C ASP A 132 14.67 2.32 -0.36
N PRO A 133 14.77 1.64 -1.52
CA PRO A 133 16.00 1.58 -2.29
C PRO A 133 16.42 2.98 -2.75
N THR A 134 17.74 3.21 -2.85
CA THR A 134 18.26 4.42 -3.51
C THR A 134 17.97 4.38 -5.01
N ARG A 135 18.15 5.50 -5.72
CA ARG A 135 17.97 5.54 -7.17
C ARG A 135 18.89 4.55 -7.89
N GLU A 136 20.15 4.49 -7.47
CA GLU A 136 21.15 3.57 -8.03
C GLU A 136 20.75 2.10 -7.79
N GLN A 137 20.15 1.80 -6.63
CA GLN A 137 19.63 0.46 -6.34
C GLN A 137 18.39 0.16 -7.19
N TRP A 138 17.48 1.11 -7.37
CA TRP A 138 16.33 0.97 -8.27
C TRP A 138 16.73 0.72 -9.72
N GLU A 139 17.77 1.41 -10.21
CA GLU A 139 18.32 1.17 -11.54
C GLU A 139 18.79 -0.28 -11.69
N LYS A 140 19.46 -0.82 -10.67
CA LYS A 140 19.91 -2.22 -10.66
C LYS A 140 18.76 -3.22 -10.54
N ILE A 141 17.73 -2.89 -9.76
CA ILE A 141 16.51 -3.71 -9.70
C ILE A 141 15.85 -3.76 -11.08
N ALA A 142 15.74 -2.62 -11.77
CA ALA A 142 15.24 -2.58 -13.15
C ALA A 142 16.11 -3.41 -14.11
N ASP A 143 17.44 -3.32 -14.00
CA ASP A 143 18.37 -4.12 -14.82
C ASP A 143 18.08 -5.63 -14.67
N VAL A 144 17.93 -6.12 -13.44
CA VAL A 144 17.64 -7.54 -13.16
C VAL A 144 16.26 -7.93 -13.67
N MET A 145 15.24 -7.09 -13.43
CA MET A 145 13.87 -7.39 -13.86
C MET A 145 13.74 -7.42 -15.38
N GLU A 146 14.43 -6.55 -16.10
CA GLU A 146 14.48 -6.55 -17.56
C GLU A 146 15.15 -7.83 -18.09
N GLN A 147 16.35 -8.16 -17.57
CA GLN A 147 17.09 -9.36 -17.98
C GLN A 147 16.31 -10.65 -17.75
N ARG A 148 15.51 -10.70 -16.68
CA ARG A 148 14.74 -11.87 -16.27
C ARG A 148 13.29 -11.84 -16.75
N LYS A 149 12.90 -10.84 -17.56
CA LYS A 149 11.54 -10.63 -18.08
C LYS A 149 10.49 -10.68 -16.96
N LEU A 150 10.77 -10.00 -15.85
CA LEU A 150 9.88 -9.94 -14.70
C LEU A 150 8.87 -8.81 -14.89
N PHE A 151 7.64 -9.03 -14.44
CA PHE A 151 6.55 -8.07 -14.59
C PHE A 151 6.41 -7.21 -13.32
N PRO A 152 6.64 -5.88 -13.36
CA PRO A 152 6.49 -5.02 -12.20
C PRO A 152 5.02 -4.76 -11.86
N PHE A 153 4.69 -4.90 -10.57
CA PHE A 153 3.46 -4.42 -9.98
C PHE A 153 3.81 -3.44 -8.87
N PHE A 154 3.54 -2.15 -9.06
CA PHE A 154 3.80 -1.13 -8.04
C PHE A 154 2.58 -0.89 -7.14
N ASP A 155 2.79 -0.91 -5.84
CA ASP A 155 1.87 -0.34 -4.84
C ASP A 155 2.32 1.09 -4.49
N SER A 156 1.46 2.07 -4.79
CA SER A 156 1.69 3.49 -4.55
C SER A 156 0.62 4.07 -3.63
N ALA A 157 0.72 3.73 -2.34
CA ALA A 157 -0.19 4.20 -1.31
C ALA A 157 0.29 5.45 -0.53
N TYR A 158 1.57 5.80 -0.65
CA TYR A 158 2.23 6.80 0.20
C TYR A 158 2.95 7.92 -0.59
N GLN A 159 2.60 8.11 -1.86
CA GLN A 159 3.18 9.18 -2.67
C GLN A 159 2.99 10.55 -2.00
N GLY A 160 4.10 11.25 -1.76
CA GLY A 160 4.18 12.52 -1.03
C GLY A 160 4.65 12.38 0.43
N PHE A 161 4.69 11.18 1.00
CA PHE A 161 5.14 10.96 2.39
C PHE A 161 6.60 10.54 2.52
N ALA A 162 7.27 10.12 1.45
CA ALA A 162 8.67 9.72 1.54
C ALA A 162 9.59 10.95 1.49
N SER A 163 9.48 11.77 0.43
CA SER A 163 10.31 12.97 0.28
C SER A 163 9.58 14.30 0.54
N GLY A 164 8.24 14.27 0.66
CA GLY A 164 7.42 15.49 0.66
C GLY A 164 7.07 16.02 -0.73
N ASP A 165 7.53 15.35 -1.79
CA ASP A 165 7.36 15.76 -3.19
C ASP A 165 6.77 14.60 -4.01
N LEU A 166 5.64 14.85 -4.68
CA LEU A 166 4.90 13.83 -5.43
C LEU A 166 5.71 13.28 -6.62
N ASP A 167 6.50 14.12 -7.28
CA ASP A 167 7.28 13.73 -8.46
C ASP A 167 8.49 12.89 -8.09
N ARG A 168 9.15 13.24 -6.98
CA ARG A 168 10.25 12.45 -6.43
C ARG A 168 9.77 11.08 -5.95
N ASP A 169 8.62 11.02 -5.30
CA ASP A 169 8.06 9.77 -4.77
C ASP A 169 7.52 8.85 -5.88
N ALA A 170 7.17 9.40 -7.06
CA ALA A 170 6.80 8.61 -8.24
C ALA A 170 8.00 8.15 -9.09
N TRP A 171 9.23 8.51 -8.71
CA TRP A 171 10.39 8.36 -9.59
C TRP A 171 10.63 6.91 -10.01
N ALA A 172 10.54 5.94 -9.09
CA ALA A 172 10.77 4.52 -9.42
C ALA A 172 9.78 4.01 -10.47
N VAL A 173 8.49 4.31 -10.31
CA VAL A 173 7.45 3.94 -11.28
C VAL A 173 7.72 4.57 -12.65
N ARG A 174 8.02 5.87 -12.67
CA ARG A 174 8.32 6.61 -13.92
C ARG A 174 9.58 6.09 -14.60
N TYR A 175 10.60 5.73 -13.83
CA TYR A 175 11.84 5.18 -14.34
C TYR A 175 11.62 3.82 -15.03
N PHE A 176 10.79 2.94 -14.45
CA PHE A 176 10.41 1.69 -15.09
C PHE A 176 9.62 1.92 -16.39
N VAL A 177 8.66 2.85 -16.42
CA VAL A 177 7.96 3.22 -17.66
C VAL A 177 8.95 3.75 -18.71
N GLN A 178 9.88 4.62 -18.32
CA GLN A 178 10.91 5.17 -19.20
C GLN A 178 11.83 4.07 -19.79
N ARG A 179 12.12 3.02 -19.01
CA ARG A 179 12.86 1.84 -19.45
C ARG A 179 12.07 0.93 -20.40
N GLY A 180 10.76 1.19 -20.60
CA GLY A 180 9.91 0.45 -21.52
C GLY A 180 9.18 -0.74 -20.89
N PHE A 181 9.13 -0.83 -19.55
CA PHE A 181 8.35 -1.87 -18.89
C PHE A 181 6.85 -1.67 -19.10
N GLU A 182 6.16 -2.74 -19.47
CA GLU A 182 4.74 -2.88 -19.14
C GLU A 182 4.62 -3.17 -17.64
N LEU A 183 3.71 -2.47 -16.96
CA LEU A 183 3.55 -2.61 -15.51
C LEU A 183 2.12 -2.32 -15.07
N VAL A 184 1.80 -2.74 -13.84
CA VAL A 184 0.61 -2.30 -13.11
C VAL A 184 1.04 -1.36 -11.98
N CYS A 185 0.25 -0.31 -11.73
CA CYS A 185 0.40 0.56 -10.56
C CYS A 185 -0.95 0.66 -9.84
N SER A 186 -1.03 0.16 -8.61
CA SER A 186 -2.17 0.38 -7.72
C SER A 186 -1.92 1.65 -6.91
N GLN A 187 -2.63 2.72 -7.25
CA GLN A 187 -2.56 3.99 -6.54
C GLN A 187 -3.67 4.08 -5.50
N SER A 188 -3.36 4.61 -4.31
CA SER A 188 -4.37 4.87 -3.28
C SER A 188 -4.34 6.33 -2.85
N TYR A 189 -5.52 6.92 -2.67
CA TYR A 189 -5.66 8.27 -2.13
C TYR A 189 -6.00 8.33 -0.63
N ALA A 190 -6.09 7.15 0.00
CA ALA A 190 -6.48 7.02 1.40
C ALA A 190 -5.55 7.79 2.37
N LYS A 191 -4.25 7.87 2.06
CA LYS A 191 -3.25 8.49 2.95
C LYS A 191 -2.90 9.91 2.53
N ASN A 192 -2.55 10.14 1.27
CA ASN A 192 -2.10 11.46 0.77
C ASN A 192 -3.21 12.52 0.77
N PHE A 193 -4.46 12.12 0.52
CA PHE A 193 -5.63 13.00 0.70
C PHE A 193 -6.37 12.76 2.02
N GLY A 194 -5.97 11.76 2.82
CA GLY A 194 -6.68 11.40 4.05
C GLY A 194 -8.09 10.82 3.82
N LEU A 195 -8.38 10.31 2.61
CA LEU A 195 -9.67 9.75 2.22
C LEU A 195 -9.82 8.27 2.62
N TYR A 196 -9.55 7.96 3.89
CA TYR A 196 -9.39 6.58 4.38
C TYR A 196 -10.61 5.66 4.17
N ARG A 197 -11.81 6.21 3.98
CA ARG A 197 -13.07 5.46 3.90
C ARG A 197 -13.85 5.67 2.60
N GLU A 198 -13.32 6.47 1.69
CA GLU A 198 -14.01 6.81 0.43
C GLU A 198 -13.68 5.82 -0.70
N SER A 199 -12.77 4.86 -0.45
CA SER A 199 -12.34 3.83 -1.42
C SER A 199 -11.91 4.42 -2.77
N THR A 200 -11.10 5.48 -2.72
CA THR A 200 -10.50 6.20 -3.86
C THR A 200 -9.06 5.81 -4.13
#